data_AF-A0AAD2CTX0-F1
#
_entry.id   AF-A0AAD2CTX0-F1
#
_cell.length_a   1.000
_cell.length_b   1.000
_cell.length_c   1.000
_cell.angle_alpha   90.00
_cell.angle_beta   90.00
_cell.angle_gamma   90.00
#
_symmetry.space_group_name_H-M   'P 1'
#
loop_
_entity.id
_entity.type
_entity.pdbx_description
1 polymer ?
#
loop_
_entity_poly.entity_id
_entity_poly.type
_entity_poly.pdbx_seq_one_letter_code
_entity_poly.pdbx_strand_id
1 'polypeptide(L)'
;MSSKGDSTSSDLPLYGRIVRGVYKCVPEFNLPGTSLPISFVSVSTLFFITIRILGNKFLEAGLGWPENSVVTDRAASSIPSVFHSTLLCPGLIVALLARKYVPSEHLSKGSEAWQDLVNALLQFCTGYMVNDTIFLIYRAQQASGLWIPPVPFGDKLFLGHHFVTSLYMTQARGYKAGHMSAMMCMLLGELSNPFHNLYYIFGIASELECCYGPMAQSINSVLPAIFASIYVLLRVVAAPPAMLYTTYDLLTNKEGKESLPFAIRFFWVFMIWAVIFGSIPEIITCKGILEEFMTRGAEQEL
;
A
#
# COMPACT_ATOMS: atom_id res chain seq x y z
N MET A 1 18.78 2.95 -40.80
CA MET A 1 17.60 2.29 -40.20
C MET A 1 17.17 3.10 -38.99
N SER A 2 15.89 3.40 -38.93
CA SER A 2 15.22 4.50 -38.20
C SER A 2 15.63 4.70 -36.74
N SER A 3 16.15 5.89 -36.42
CA SER A 3 16.16 6.44 -35.06
C SER A 3 14.71 6.79 -34.68
N LYS A 4 14.03 5.85 -34.01
CA LYS A 4 12.74 6.15 -33.38
C LYS A 4 12.99 7.23 -32.32
N GLY A 5 12.45 8.41 -32.57
CA GLY A 5 12.54 9.55 -31.67
C GLY A 5 12.00 9.19 -30.29
N ASP A 6 12.83 9.42 -29.28
CA ASP A 6 12.41 9.52 -27.88
C ASP A 6 11.55 10.78 -27.72
N SER A 7 10.30 10.72 -28.17
CA SER A 7 9.26 11.61 -27.67
C SER A 7 8.84 11.10 -26.29
N THR A 8 9.75 11.19 -25.32
CA THR A 8 9.36 11.17 -23.92
C THR A 8 8.53 12.42 -23.71
N SER A 9 7.20 12.31 -23.86
CA SER A 9 6.33 13.44 -23.55
C SER A 9 6.62 13.81 -22.09
N SER A 10 7.24 14.97 -21.90
CA SER A 10 7.60 15.52 -20.60
C SER A 10 6.38 15.69 -19.68
N ASP A 11 5.20 15.63 -20.25
CA ASP A 11 3.94 15.81 -19.57
C ASP A 11 3.41 14.48 -19.03
N LEU A 12 3.37 14.42 -17.70
CA LEU A 12 2.59 13.42 -16.98
C LEU A 12 1.09 13.60 -17.33
N PRO A 13 0.31 12.51 -17.33
CA PRO A 13 -1.15 12.57 -17.32
C PRO A 13 -1.69 13.47 -16.19
N LEU A 14 -2.94 13.92 -16.31
CA LEU A 14 -3.56 14.85 -15.34
C LEU A 14 -3.38 14.42 -13.89
N TYR A 15 -3.63 13.14 -13.58
CA TYR A 15 -3.47 12.62 -12.22
C TYR A 15 -2.02 12.75 -11.71
N GLY A 16 -1.04 12.38 -12.53
CA GLY A 16 0.38 12.54 -12.19
C GLY A 16 0.78 14.01 -11.97
N ARG A 17 0.21 14.94 -12.74
CA ARG A 17 0.42 16.39 -12.54
C ARG A 17 -0.16 16.89 -11.22
N ILE A 18 -1.34 16.40 -10.82
CA ILE A 18 -1.97 16.76 -9.54
C ILE A 18 -1.10 16.28 -8.38
N VAL A 19 -0.71 15.00 -8.36
CA VAL A 19 0.13 14.42 -7.30
C VAL A 19 1.46 15.17 -7.19
N ARG A 20 2.12 15.43 -8.34
CA ARG A 20 3.34 16.24 -8.39
C ARG A 20 3.12 17.66 -7.88
N GLY A 21 2.00 18.30 -8.23
CA GLY A 21 1.66 19.64 -7.79
C GLY A 21 1.56 19.72 -6.27
N VAL A 22 0.84 18.78 -5.65
CA VAL A 22 0.73 18.67 -4.19
C VAL A 22 2.11 18.46 -3.55
N TYR A 23 2.94 17.59 -4.13
CA TYR A 23 4.30 17.36 -3.67
C TYR A 23 5.17 18.61 -3.67
N LYS A 24 5.17 19.38 -4.77
CA LYS A 24 5.96 20.62 -4.88
C LYS A 24 5.50 21.75 -3.95
N CYS A 25 4.24 21.71 -3.48
CA CYS A 25 3.73 22.69 -2.51
C CYS A 25 4.20 22.43 -1.08
N VAL A 26 4.79 21.26 -0.79
CA VAL A 26 5.29 20.93 0.54
C VAL A 26 6.76 21.36 0.66
N PRO A 27 7.11 22.25 1.61
CA PRO A 27 8.49 22.69 1.79
C PRO A 27 9.38 21.53 2.20
N GLU A 28 10.56 21.44 1.61
CA GLU A 28 11.48 20.34 1.86
C GLU A 28 12.23 20.51 3.19
N PHE A 29 12.10 19.52 4.06
CA PHE A 29 12.82 19.38 5.32
C PHE A 29 13.47 18.00 5.33
N ASN A 30 14.78 17.99 5.51
CA ASN A 30 15.59 16.78 5.51
C ASN A 30 15.76 16.25 6.94
N LEU A 31 15.79 14.94 7.09
CA LEU A 31 16.14 14.32 8.37
C LEU A 31 17.57 14.78 8.75
N PRO A 32 17.78 15.30 9.99
CA PRO A 32 19.07 15.83 10.41
C PRO A 32 20.22 14.84 10.16
N GLY A 33 21.31 15.32 9.57
CA GLY A 33 22.47 14.49 9.21
C GLY A 33 22.30 13.64 7.94
N THR A 34 21.21 13.82 7.19
CA THR A 34 20.96 13.10 5.93
C THR A 34 20.45 14.04 4.84
N SER A 35 20.44 13.56 3.59
CA SER A 35 19.76 14.23 2.46
C SER A 35 18.38 13.62 2.16
N LEU A 36 17.75 12.99 3.14
CA LEU A 36 16.47 12.31 2.96
C LEU A 36 15.33 13.25 3.33
N PRO A 37 14.51 13.71 2.37
CA PRO A 37 13.38 14.55 2.70
C PRO A 37 12.32 13.76 3.45
N ILE A 38 11.78 14.36 4.52
CA ILE A 38 10.74 13.74 5.35
C ILE A 38 9.45 14.56 5.38
N SER A 39 9.44 15.80 4.89
CA SER A 39 8.26 16.66 4.94
C SER A 39 7.02 16.01 4.33
N PHE A 40 7.14 15.41 3.16
CA PHE A 40 5.98 14.82 2.50
C PHE A 40 5.50 13.55 3.21
N VAL A 41 6.41 12.80 3.83
CA VAL A 41 6.06 11.69 4.74
C VAL A 41 5.26 12.24 5.91
N SER A 42 5.74 13.28 6.59
CA SER A 42 5.06 13.89 7.75
C SER A 42 3.69 14.47 7.40
N VAL A 43 3.59 15.22 6.30
CA VAL A 43 2.30 15.76 5.81
C VAL A 43 1.34 14.63 5.47
N SER A 44 1.81 13.58 4.81
CA SER A 44 0.98 12.40 4.50
C SER A 44 0.53 11.68 5.76
N THR A 45 1.40 11.51 6.76
CA THR A 45 1.03 10.94 8.07
C THR A 45 -0.06 11.77 8.75
N LEU A 46 0.09 13.09 8.81
CA LEU A 46 -0.92 13.99 9.39
C LEU A 46 -2.25 13.95 8.62
N PHE A 47 -2.18 13.87 7.29
CA PHE A 47 -3.36 13.67 6.44
C PHE A 47 -4.10 12.38 6.82
N PHE A 48 -3.41 11.24 6.93
CA PHE A 48 -4.05 9.97 7.30
C PHE A 48 -4.56 9.92 8.74
N ILE A 49 -3.87 10.56 9.68
CA ILE A 49 -4.38 10.76 11.06
C ILE A 49 -5.71 11.52 11.00
N THR A 50 -5.77 12.60 10.21
CA THR A 50 -6.97 13.41 10.05
C THR A 50 -8.11 12.61 9.42
N ILE A 51 -7.83 11.84 8.34
CA ILE A 51 -8.81 10.95 7.71
C ILE A 51 -9.34 9.92 8.71
N ARG A 52 -8.50 9.37 9.58
CA ARG A 52 -8.93 8.41 10.60
C ARG A 52 -9.89 9.05 11.61
N ILE A 53 -9.54 10.23 12.14
CA ILE A 53 -10.37 10.95 13.11
C ILE A 53 -11.72 11.34 12.48
N LEU A 54 -11.69 11.90 11.28
CA LEU A 54 -12.92 12.26 10.55
C LEU A 54 -13.74 11.03 10.19
N GLY A 55 -13.10 9.93 9.79
CA GLY A 55 -13.75 8.66 9.50
C GLY A 55 -14.45 8.09 10.73
N ASN A 56 -13.80 8.10 11.89
CA ASN A 56 -14.42 7.71 13.15
C ASN A 56 -15.65 8.58 13.46
N LYS A 57 -15.53 9.91 13.35
CA LYS A 57 -16.66 10.82 13.57
C LYS A 57 -17.80 10.65 12.56
N PHE A 58 -17.47 10.31 11.32
CA PHE A 58 -18.47 9.99 10.31
C PHE A 58 -19.23 8.70 10.65
N LEU A 59 -18.54 7.65 11.12
CA LEU A 59 -19.19 6.41 11.56
C LEU A 59 -20.12 6.68 12.75
N GLU A 60 -19.63 7.39 13.78
CA GLU A 60 -20.41 7.73 14.99
C GLU A 60 -21.62 8.62 14.66
N ALA A 61 -21.37 9.83 14.15
CA ALA A 61 -22.41 10.86 14.00
C ALA A 61 -23.24 10.70 12.71
N GLY A 62 -22.65 10.14 11.65
CA GLY A 62 -23.29 10.00 10.35
C GLY A 62 -24.02 8.68 10.18
N LEU A 63 -23.46 7.58 10.69
CA LEU A 63 -24.00 6.23 10.52
C LEU A 63 -24.54 5.62 11.82
N GLY A 64 -24.46 6.34 12.94
CA GLY A 64 -25.01 5.89 14.23
C GLY A 64 -24.21 4.75 14.88
N TRP A 65 -22.93 4.61 14.55
CA TRP A 65 -22.08 3.59 15.16
C TRP A 65 -21.83 3.91 16.65
N PRO A 66 -21.60 2.89 17.50
CA PRO A 66 -21.41 3.11 18.93
C PRO A 66 -20.22 4.03 19.23
N GLU A 67 -20.47 5.11 19.96
CA GLU A 67 -19.45 6.10 20.34
C GLU A 67 -18.37 5.49 21.25
N ASN A 68 -17.12 5.92 21.05
CA ASN A 68 -15.97 5.49 21.87
C ASN A 68 -15.81 3.96 21.97
N SER A 69 -16.34 3.21 21.02
CA SER A 69 -16.26 1.75 21.03
C SER A 69 -15.04 1.24 20.28
N VAL A 70 -14.49 0.12 20.77
CA VAL A 70 -13.37 -0.59 20.11
C VAL A 70 -13.77 -1.04 18.70
N VAL A 71 -15.05 -1.34 18.49
CA VAL A 71 -15.59 -1.81 17.22
C VAL A 71 -15.59 -0.68 16.18
N THR A 72 -16.08 0.51 16.56
CA THR A 72 -16.04 1.71 15.70
C THR A 72 -14.61 2.13 15.40
N ASP A 73 -13.70 2.10 16.38
CA ASP A 73 -12.30 2.42 16.16
C ASP A 73 -11.61 1.43 15.21
N ARG A 74 -11.93 0.12 15.30
CA ARG A 74 -11.45 -0.88 14.34
C ARG A 74 -11.93 -0.60 12.92
N ALA A 75 -13.22 -0.32 12.71
CA ALA A 75 -13.71 0.02 11.37
C ALA A 75 -13.13 1.35 10.86
N ALA A 76 -13.00 2.36 11.73
CA ALA A 76 -12.39 3.63 11.37
C ALA A 76 -10.91 3.48 10.95
N SER A 77 -10.20 2.48 11.48
CA SER A 77 -8.82 2.19 11.09
C SER A 77 -8.66 1.75 9.63
N SER A 78 -9.72 1.19 9.05
CA SER A 78 -9.75 0.77 7.65
C SER A 78 -10.00 1.91 6.66
N ILE A 79 -10.61 3.02 7.11
CA ILE A 79 -10.92 4.18 6.24
C ILE A 79 -9.65 4.82 5.65
N PRO A 80 -8.59 5.15 6.44
CA PRO A 80 -7.33 5.64 5.89
C PRO A 80 -6.71 4.70 4.85
N SER A 81 -6.84 3.38 5.04
CA SER A 81 -6.30 2.38 4.12
C SER A 81 -7.03 2.42 2.76
N VAL A 82 -8.37 2.52 2.77
CA VAL A 82 -9.16 2.71 1.54
C VAL A 82 -8.70 3.98 0.81
N PHE A 83 -8.63 5.12 1.51
CA PHE A 83 -8.18 6.39 0.92
C PHE A 83 -6.74 6.30 0.39
N HIS A 84 -5.85 5.66 1.13
CA HIS A 84 -4.45 5.47 0.75
C HIS A 84 -4.36 4.77 -0.60
N SER A 85 -4.94 3.57 -0.72
CA SER A 85 -4.79 2.77 -1.94
C SER A 85 -5.56 3.38 -3.11
N THR A 86 -6.74 3.97 -2.89
CA THR A 86 -7.51 4.65 -3.94
C THR A 86 -6.77 5.86 -4.53
N LEU A 87 -5.98 6.58 -3.73
CA LEU A 87 -5.15 7.69 -4.22
C LEU A 87 -3.78 7.22 -4.75
N LEU A 88 -3.17 6.23 -4.10
CA LEU A 88 -1.84 5.77 -4.46
C LEU A 88 -1.83 5.00 -5.79
N CYS A 89 -2.74 4.03 -5.98
CA CYS A 89 -2.69 3.11 -7.12
C CYS A 89 -2.78 3.80 -8.49
N PRO A 90 -3.67 4.79 -8.73
CA PRO A 90 -3.68 5.52 -10.00
C PRO A 90 -2.35 6.24 -10.26
N GLY A 91 -1.74 6.81 -9.24
CA GLY A 91 -0.43 7.46 -9.34
C GLY A 91 0.68 6.48 -9.70
N LEU A 92 0.68 5.29 -9.09
CA LEU A 92 1.62 4.21 -9.40
C LEU A 92 1.45 3.72 -10.85
N ILE A 93 0.20 3.52 -11.30
CA ILE A 93 -0.08 3.11 -12.68
C ILE A 93 0.45 4.16 -13.65
N VAL A 94 0.19 5.46 -13.40
CA VAL A 94 0.72 6.55 -14.22
C VAL A 94 2.25 6.54 -14.26
N ALA A 95 2.90 6.40 -13.10
CA ALA A 95 4.36 6.40 -13.01
C ALA A 95 5.00 5.20 -13.74
N LEU A 96 4.40 4.00 -13.58
CA LEU A 96 4.88 2.76 -14.20
C LEU A 96 4.62 2.70 -15.70
N LEU A 97 3.53 3.30 -16.20
CA LEU A 97 3.24 3.36 -17.63
C LEU A 97 4.05 4.45 -18.36
N ALA A 98 4.48 5.49 -17.65
CA ALA A 98 5.22 6.60 -18.24
C ALA A 98 6.62 6.21 -18.73
N ARG A 99 7.19 5.10 -18.24
CA ARG A 99 8.55 4.65 -18.58
C ARG A 99 8.63 3.13 -18.68
N LYS A 100 9.60 2.64 -19.46
CA LYS A 100 9.88 1.20 -19.52
C LYS A 100 10.24 0.68 -18.13
N TYR A 101 9.61 -0.41 -17.71
CA TYR A 101 9.89 -1.05 -16.42
C TYR A 101 11.31 -1.64 -16.40
N VAL A 102 12.19 -1.01 -15.62
CA VAL A 102 13.54 -1.50 -15.31
C VAL A 102 13.70 -1.42 -13.78
N PRO A 103 13.59 -2.56 -13.05
CA PRO A 103 13.49 -2.60 -11.59
C PRO A 103 14.55 -1.77 -10.85
N SER A 104 15.81 -1.94 -11.22
CA SER A 104 16.98 -1.34 -10.58
C SER A 104 17.38 0.02 -11.14
N GLU A 105 16.63 0.58 -12.08
CA GLU A 105 17.01 1.81 -12.79
C GLU A 105 17.25 2.97 -11.82
N HIS A 106 18.32 3.71 -12.08
CA HIS A 106 18.60 4.95 -11.36
C HIS A 106 17.58 6.03 -11.74
N LEU A 107 17.03 6.70 -10.72
CA LEU A 107 15.96 7.70 -10.78
C LEU A 107 16.28 8.85 -11.76
N SER A 108 17.56 9.22 -11.87
CA SER A 108 18.02 10.32 -12.74
C SER A 108 17.81 10.06 -14.24
N LYS A 109 17.49 8.83 -14.66
CA LYS A 109 17.16 8.53 -16.07
C LYS A 109 15.76 9.01 -16.47
N GLY A 110 14.90 9.34 -15.50
CA GLY A 110 13.58 9.92 -15.76
C GLY A 110 13.60 11.44 -15.87
N SER A 111 12.56 12.02 -16.45
CA SER A 111 12.33 13.47 -16.42
C SER A 111 12.13 13.95 -14.98
N GLU A 112 12.46 15.21 -14.69
CA GLU A 112 12.25 15.81 -13.36
C GLU A 112 10.81 15.61 -12.87
N ALA A 113 9.83 15.80 -13.76
CA ALA A 113 8.43 15.61 -13.42
C ALA A 113 8.11 14.17 -12.97
N TRP A 114 8.69 13.18 -13.64
CA TRP A 114 8.54 11.78 -13.23
C TRP A 114 9.26 11.50 -11.91
N GLN A 115 10.45 12.05 -11.71
CA GLN A 115 11.19 11.91 -10.44
C GLN A 115 10.41 12.50 -9.26
N ASP A 116 9.79 13.66 -9.43
CA ASP A 116 8.91 14.28 -8.42
C ASP A 116 7.72 13.38 -8.10
N LEU A 117 7.05 12.84 -9.13
CA LEU A 117 5.92 11.93 -8.95
C LEU A 117 6.32 10.68 -8.17
N VAL A 118 7.43 10.04 -8.56
CA VAL A 118 7.94 8.84 -7.89
C VAL A 118 8.25 9.13 -6.42
N ASN A 119 8.93 10.24 -6.12
CA ASN A 119 9.23 10.65 -4.75
C ASN A 119 7.97 10.94 -3.93
N ALA A 120 6.96 11.56 -4.55
CA ALA A 120 5.67 11.82 -3.93
C ALA A 120 4.98 10.50 -3.54
N LEU A 121 4.92 9.52 -4.45
CA LEU A 121 4.24 8.24 -4.21
C LEU A 121 4.92 7.40 -3.12
N LEU A 122 6.25 7.32 -3.14
CA LEU A 122 7.02 6.61 -2.11
C LEU A 122 6.84 7.25 -0.73
N GLN A 123 6.88 8.58 -0.65
CA GLN A 123 6.70 9.30 0.62
C GLN A 123 5.25 9.26 1.11
N PHE A 124 4.27 9.31 0.21
CA PHE A 124 2.86 9.15 0.54
C PHE A 124 2.58 7.81 1.21
N CYS A 125 3.09 6.73 0.60
CA CYS A 125 2.95 5.38 1.12
C CYS A 125 3.71 5.17 2.43
N THR A 126 4.92 5.72 2.53
CA THR A 126 5.67 5.70 3.81
C THR A 126 4.89 6.44 4.90
N GLY A 127 4.27 7.59 4.59
CA GLY A 127 3.48 8.36 5.54
C GLY A 127 2.25 7.61 6.05
N TYR A 128 1.59 6.85 5.18
CA TYR A 128 0.51 5.92 5.55
C TYR A 128 0.99 4.81 6.50
N MET A 129 2.12 4.15 6.19
CA MET A 129 2.69 3.11 7.05
C MET A 129 3.09 3.64 8.43
N VAL A 130 3.62 4.86 8.49
CA VAL A 130 3.92 5.54 9.77
C VAL A 130 2.64 5.79 10.57
N ASN A 131 1.57 6.29 9.91
CA ASN A 131 0.26 6.46 10.57
C ASN A 131 -0.25 5.15 11.18
N ASP A 132 -0.25 4.06 10.42
CA ASP A 132 -0.71 2.76 10.91
C ASP A 132 0.14 2.26 12.09
N THR A 133 1.45 2.44 12.02
CA THR A 133 2.38 2.08 13.10
C THR A 133 2.08 2.86 14.37
N ILE A 134 1.89 4.18 14.26
CA ILE A 134 1.57 5.05 15.41
C ILE A 134 0.27 4.59 16.08
N PHE A 135 -0.80 4.39 15.32
CA PHE A 135 -2.09 4.01 15.88
C PHE A 135 -2.11 2.62 16.49
N LEU A 136 -1.40 1.66 15.88
CA LEU A 136 -1.29 0.31 16.43
C LEU A 136 -0.54 0.33 17.76
N ILE A 137 0.59 1.04 17.84
CA ILE A 137 1.34 1.20 19.11
C ILE A 137 0.48 1.95 20.14
N TYR A 138 -0.15 3.05 19.76
CA TYR A 138 -1.02 3.83 20.65
C TYR A 138 -2.16 2.98 21.22
N ARG A 139 -2.83 2.17 20.40
CA ARG A 139 -3.89 1.26 20.88
C ARG A 139 -3.36 0.19 21.82
N ALA A 140 -2.19 -0.38 21.51
CA ALA A 140 -1.57 -1.37 22.38
C ALA A 140 -1.16 -0.74 23.74
N GLN A 141 -0.68 0.51 23.74
CA GLN A 141 -0.40 1.28 24.96
C GLN A 141 -1.68 1.53 25.76
N GLN A 142 -2.76 1.98 25.12
CA GLN A 142 -4.06 2.20 25.79
C GLN A 142 -4.61 0.92 26.41
N ALA A 143 -4.50 -0.23 25.72
CA ALA A 143 -5.00 -1.50 26.22
C ALA A 143 -4.18 -2.08 27.38
N SER A 144 -2.86 -1.84 27.42
CA SER A 144 -1.96 -2.43 28.43
C SER A 144 -1.59 -1.49 29.57
N GLY A 145 -1.74 -0.17 29.39
CA GLY A 145 -1.22 0.84 30.30
C GLY A 145 0.30 0.93 30.35
N LEU A 146 1.02 0.20 29.50
CA LEU A 146 2.48 0.15 29.47
C LEU A 146 3.04 1.07 28.39
N TRP A 147 4.17 1.71 28.69
CA TRP A 147 4.92 2.51 27.71
C TRP A 147 5.44 1.65 26.53
N ILE A 148 5.86 0.42 26.84
CA ILE A 148 6.22 -0.59 25.84
C ILE A 148 5.13 -1.67 25.89
N PRO A 149 4.10 -1.58 25.04
CA PRO A 149 2.96 -2.48 25.15
C PRO A 149 3.28 -3.84 24.52
N PRO A 150 2.76 -4.94 25.09
CA PRO A 150 2.75 -6.22 24.39
C PRO A 150 1.86 -6.11 23.15
N VAL A 151 2.44 -6.42 21.98
CA VAL A 151 1.71 -6.43 20.71
C VAL A 151 1.34 -7.88 20.36
N PRO A 152 0.07 -8.18 20.02
CA PRO A 152 -0.35 -9.50 19.54
C PRO A 152 0.48 -9.98 18.34
N PHE A 153 0.57 -11.29 18.13
CA PHE A 153 1.41 -11.85 17.07
C PHE A 153 1.00 -11.38 15.66
N GLY A 154 -0.30 -11.31 15.36
CA GLY A 154 -0.79 -10.78 14.08
C GLY A 154 -0.35 -9.34 13.83
N ASP A 155 -0.51 -8.49 14.85
CA ASP A 155 -0.08 -7.09 14.82
C ASP A 155 1.44 -6.95 14.67
N LYS A 156 2.25 -7.88 15.21
CA LYS A 156 3.70 -7.91 15.00
C LYS A 156 4.07 -8.20 13.54
N LEU A 157 3.36 -9.12 12.87
CA LEU A 157 3.60 -9.40 11.46
C LEU A 157 3.25 -8.19 10.59
N PHE A 158 2.15 -7.52 10.91
CA PHE A 158 1.75 -6.28 10.24
C PHE A 158 2.78 -5.16 10.45
N LEU A 159 3.22 -4.92 11.68
CA LEU A 159 4.30 -3.96 11.97
C LEU A 159 5.62 -4.32 11.26
N GLY A 160 5.96 -5.61 11.22
CA GLY A 160 7.13 -6.12 10.52
C GLY A 160 7.04 -5.84 9.01
N HIS A 161 5.87 -6.05 8.41
CA HIS A 161 5.60 -5.71 7.02
C HIS A 161 5.78 -4.21 6.75
N HIS A 162 5.15 -3.35 7.56
CA HIS A 162 5.27 -1.89 7.43
C HIS A 162 6.71 -1.41 7.61
N PHE A 163 7.45 -1.99 8.55
CA PHE A 163 8.85 -1.67 8.76
C PHE A 163 9.71 -2.06 7.55
N VAL A 164 9.59 -3.30 7.06
CA VAL A 164 10.37 -3.78 5.90
C VAL A 164 10.05 -2.98 4.65
N THR A 165 8.77 -2.71 4.37
CA THR A 165 8.38 -1.94 3.20
C THR A 165 8.83 -0.48 3.30
N SER A 166 8.70 0.15 4.48
CA SER A 166 9.20 1.53 4.72
C SER A 166 10.72 1.62 4.60
N LEU A 167 11.44 0.62 5.13
CA LEU A 167 12.89 0.52 5.01
C LEU A 167 13.29 0.40 3.54
N TYR A 168 12.62 -0.47 2.78
CA TYR A 168 12.92 -0.65 1.37
C TYR A 168 12.68 0.62 0.55
N MET A 169 11.52 1.29 0.72
CA MET A 169 11.24 2.56 0.05
C MET A 169 12.22 3.66 0.44
N THR A 170 12.61 3.73 1.71
CA THR A 170 13.60 4.69 2.21
C THR A 170 14.97 4.44 1.61
N GLN A 171 15.41 3.18 1.55
CA GLN A 171 16.66 2.80 0.91
C GLN A 171 16.62 3.08 -0.60
N ALA A 172 15.52 2.78 -1.28
CA ALA A 172 15.35 3.10 -2.70
C ALA A 172 15.61 4.59 -2.95
N ARG A 173 14.95 5.46 -2.18
CA ARG A 173 15.15 6.92 -2.24
C ARG A 173 16.59 7.34 -1.94
N GLY A 174 17.21 6.78 -0.90
CA GLY A 174 18.58 7.09 -0.52
C GLY A 174 19.60 6.72 -1.61
N TYR A 175 19.45 5.54 -2.22
CA TYR A 175 20.30 5.08 -3.33
C TYR A 175 19.90 5.63 -4.69
N LYS A 176 18.76 6.33 -4.79
CA LYS A 176 18.20 6.80 -6.06
C LYS A 176 18.04 5.68 -7.10
N ALA A 177 17.85 4.42 -6.66
CA ALA A 177 17.65 3.24 -7.50
C ALA A 177 16.56 2.33 -6.92
N GLY A 178 16.01 1.39 -7.69
CA GLY A 178 14.99 0.45 -7.18
C GLY A 178 13.57 1.01 -7.04
N HIS A 179 13.31 2.20 -7.58
CA HIS A 179 12.02 2.87 -7.40
C HIS A 179 10.92 2.18 -8.20
N MET A 180 11.27 1.66 -9.39
CA MET A 180 10.36 0.89 -10.22
C MET A 180 9.90 -0.38 -9.51
N SER A 181 10.83 -1.16 -8.94
CA SER A 181 10.47 -2.35 -8.17
C SER A 181 9.68 -2.03 -6.89
N ALA A 182 10.05 -0.96 -6.18
CA ALA A 182 9.27 -0.51 -5.02
C ALA A 182 7.83 -0.15 -5.42
N MET A 183 7.64 0.66 -6.46
CA MET A 183 6.31 1.03 -6.97
C MET A 183 5.51 -0.17 -7.48
N MET A 184 6.15 -1.14 -8.12
CA MET A 184 5.49 -2.38 -8.54
C MET A 184 5.03 -3.22 -7.34
N CYS A 185 5.87 -3.36 -6.32
CA CYS A 185 5.50 -4.04 -5.07
C CYS A 185 4.32 -3.33 -4.39
N MET A 186 4.36 -2.00 -4.30
CA MET A 186 3.27 -1.20 -3.77
C MET A 186 1.98 -1.39 -4.57
N LEU A 187 2.03 -1.31 -5.90
CA LEU A 187 0.84 -1.46 -6.74
C LEU A 187 0.19 -2.83 -6.53
N LEU A 188 0.98 -3.90 -6.59
CA LEU A 188 0.50 -5.27 -6.41
C LEU A 188 -0.01 -5.53 -4.99
N GLY A 189 0.56 -4.86 -3.99
CA GLY A 189 0.12 -4.98 -2.61
C GLY A 189 -1.15 -4.19 -2.30
N GLU A 190 -1.29 -3.00 -2.88
CA GLU A 190 -2.31 -2.03 -2.50
C GLU A 190 -3.58 -2.12 -3.35
N LEU A 191 -3.53 -2.70 -4.56
CA LEU A 191 -4.69 -2.68 -5.45
C LEU A 191 -5.90 -3.49 -4.92
N SER A 192 -5.67 -4.47 -4.05
CA SER A 192 -6.73 -5.23 -3.36
C SER A 192 -7.20 -4.60 -2.04
N ASN A 193 -6.44 -3.65 -1.48
CA ASN A 193 -6.68 -3.10 -0.14
C ASN A 193 -8.01 -2.36 0.02
N PRO A 194 -8.53 -1.59 -0.97
CA PRO A 194 -9.84 -0.98 -0.83
C PRO A 194 -10.93 -2.01 -0.57
N PHE A 195 -10.91 -3.12 -1.31
CA PHE A 195 -11.90 -4.19 -1.17
C PHE A 195 -11.74 -4.94 0.15
N HIS A 196 -10.51 -5.22 0.57
CA HIS A 196 -10.23 -5.85 1.86
C HIS A 196 -10.78 -5.01 3.04
N ASN A 197 -10.47 -3.71 3.03
CA ASN A 197 -10.85 -2.81 4.11
C ASN A 197 -12.35 -2.50 4.11
N LEU A 198 -12.98 -2.38 2.93
CA LEU A 198 -14.43 -2.29 2.85
C LEU A 198 -15.08 -3.59 3.35
N TYR A 199 -14.55 -4.77 2.99
CA TYR A 199 -15.03 -6.05 3.49
C TYR A 199 -14.98 -6.08 5.02
N TYR A 200 -13.87 -5.63 5.62
CA TYR A 200 -13.74 -5.54 7.07
C TYR A 200 -14.77 -4.58 7.71
N ILE A 201 -14.96 -3.39 7.15
CA ILE A 201 -15.95 -2.41 7.64
C ILE A 201 -17.37 -2.99 7.58
N PHE A 202 -17.76 -3.60 6.45
CA PHE A 202 -19.10 -4.17 6.28
C PHE A 202 -19.31 -5.46 7.08
N GLY A 203 -18.26 -6.25 7.30
CA GLY A 203 -18.27 -7.39 8.21
C GLY A 203 -18.61 -6.93 9.63
N ILE A 204 -17.92 -5.91 10.13
CA ILE A 204 -18.23 -5.30 11.43
C ILE A 204 -19.66 -4.73 11.45
N ALA A 205 -20.04 -3.98 10.41
CA ALA A 205 -21.38 -3.40 10.33
C ALA A 205 -22.48 -4.48 10.40
N SER A 206 -22.21 -5.69 9.91
CA SER A 206 -23.16 -6.80 9.94
C SER A 206 -23.38 -7.41 11.33
N GLU A 207 -22.45 -7.17 12.25
CA GLU A 207 -22.56 -7.59 13.65
C GLU A 207 -23.27 -6.52 14.51
N LEU A 208 -23.57 -5.35 13.95
CA LEU A 208 -24.16 -4.22 14.67
C LEU A 208 -25.61 -3.99 14.24
N GLU A 209 -26.54 -4.08 15.19
CA GLU A 209 -27.98 -3.87 14.93
C GLU A 209 -28.30 -2.48 14.34
N CYS A 210 -27.55 -1.44 14.73
CA CYS A 210 -27.70 -0.07 14.21
C CYS A 210 -27.49 0.04 12.70
N CYS A 211 -26.72 -0.88 12.15
CA CYS A 211 -25.91 -0.64 10.97
C CYS A 211 -26.06 -1.78 9.92
N TYR A 212 -26.70 -2.88 10.32
CA TYR A 212 -27.02 -4.01 9.46
C TYR A 212 -28.33 -3.81 8.68
N GLY A 213 -28.27 -2.99 7.63
CA GLY A 213 -29.37 -2.80 6.68
C GLY A 213 -29.24 -3.64 5.41
N PRO A 214 -30.29 -3.67 4.54
CA PRO A 214 -30.29 -4.42 3.28
C PRO A 214 -29.12 -4.08 2.34
N MET A 215 -28.68 -2.81 2.37
CA MET A 215 -27.51 -2.36 1.61
C MET A 215 -26.21 -2.98 2.13
N ALA A 216 -26.00 -2.97 3.46
CA ALA A 216 -24.81 -3.58 4.07
C ALA A 216 -24.76 -5.08 3.80
N GLN A 217 -25.90 -5.77 3.89
CA GLN A 217 -26.01 -7.19 3.56
C GLN A 217 -25.68 -7.46 2.09
N SER A 218 -26.22 -6.65 1.18
CA SER A 218 -25.99 -6.79 -0.27
C SER A 218 -24.52 -6.54 -0.65
N ILE A 219 -23.87 -5.59 0.02
CA ILE A 219 -22.44 -5.34 -0.19
C ILE A 219 -21.63 -6.51 0.37
N ASN A 220 -21.93 -6.96 1.59
CA ASN A 220 -21.18 -8.02 2.27
C ASN A 220 -21.34 -9.40 1.59
N SER A 221 -22.36 -9.62 0.76
CA SER A 221 -22.52 -10.89 0.03
C SER A 221 -21.59 -11.02 -1.18
N VAL A 222 -21.17 -9.91 -1.79
CA VAL A 222 -20.37 -9.91 -3.03
C VAL A 222 -18.93 -9.47 -2.79
N LEU A 223 -18.73 -8.52 -1.87
CA LEU A 223 -17.43 -7.91 -1.60
C LEU A 223 -16.33 -8.90 -1.17
N PRO A 224 -16.58 -9.94 -0.33
CA PRO A 224 -15.56 -10.93 0.01
C PRO A 224 -15.03 -11.66 -1.22
N ALA A 225 -15.91 -12.06 -2.14
CA ALA A 225 -15.53 -12.75 -3.37
C ALA A 225 -14.74 -11.83 -4.32
N ILE A 226 -15.12 -10.55 -4.43
CA ILE A 226 -14.35 -9.55 -5.20
C ILE A 226 -12.94 -9.38 -4.61
N PHE A 227 -12.85 -9.14 -3.29
CA PHE A 227 -11.56 -9.01 -2.60
C PHE A 227 -10.69 -10.24 -2.84
N ALA A 228 -11.21 -11.44 -2.55
CA ALA A 228 -10.48 -12.68 -2.65
C ALA A 228 -9.99 -12.96 -4.09
N SER A 229 -10.84 -12.68 -5.09
CA SER A 229 -10.49 -12.84 -6.51
C SER A 229 -9.32 -11.93 -6.91
N ILE A 230 -9.43 -10.65 -6.56
CA ILE A 230 -8.39 -9.65 -6.88
C ILE A 230 -7.10 -9.99 -6.12
N TYR A 231 -7.20 -10.34 -4.84
CA TYR A 231 -6.04 -10.68 -4.03
C TYR A 231 -5.28 -11.90 -4.58
N VAL A 232 -5.99 -12.98 -4.89
CA VAL A 232 -5.38 -14.19 -5.48
C VAL A 232 -4.77 -13.89 -6.84
N LEU A 233 -5.46 -13.15 -7.72
CA LEU A 233 -4.92 -12.76 -9.02
C LEU A 233 -3.61 -11.99 -8.87
N LEU A 234 -3.58 -10.98 -7.99
CA LEU A 234 -2.40 -10.15 -7.81
C LEU A 234 -1.24 -10.93 -7.17
N ARG A 235 -1.50 -11.72 -6.13
CA ARG A 235 -0.45 -12.39 -5.35
C ARG A 235 0.06 -13.68 -5.98
N VAL A 236 -0.80 -14.44 -6.66
CA VAL A 236 -0.44 -15.74 -7.24
C VAL A 236 -0.06 -15.61 -8.72
N VAL A 237 -0.71 -14.70 -9.47
CA VAL A 237 -0.49 -14.59 -10.92
C VAL A 237 0.44 -13.44 -11.26
N ALA A 238 0.16 -12.22 -10.78
CA ALA A 238 0.91 -11.04 -11.21
C ALA A 238 2.24 -10.85 -10.46
N ALA A 239 2.26 -11.07 -9.15
CA ALA A 239 3.42 -10.79 -8.32
C ALA A 239 4.62 -11.73 -8.58
N PRO A 240 4.47 -13.06 -8.72
CA PRO A 240 5.65 -13.92 -8.88
C PRO A 240 6.48 -13.60 -10.13
N PRO A 241 5.90 -13.40 -11.33
CA PRO A 241 6.67 -12.96 -12.50
C PRO A 241 7.36 -11.61 -12.29
N ALA A 242 6.68 -10.63 -11.67
CA ALA A 242 7.26 -9.32 -11.40
C ALA A 242 8.45 -9.39 -10.42
N MET A 243 8.37 -10.24 -9.40
CA MET A 243 9.44 -10.44 -8.42
C MET A 243 10.59 -11.29 -8.97
N LEU A 244 10.30 -12.26 -9.83
CA LEU A 244 11.32 -13.01 -10.57
C LEU A 244 12.11 -12.08 -11.50
N TYR A 245 11.42 -11.22 -12.27
CA TYR A 245 12.10 -10.26 -13.14
C TYR A 245 12.92 -9.24 -12.33
N THR A 246 12.38 -8.76 -11.20
CA THR A 246 13.11 -7.87 -10.27
C THR A 246 14.34 -8.55 -9.68
N THR A 247 14.24 -9.82 -9.30
CA THR A 247 15.36 -10.62 -8.79
C THR A 247 16.44 -10.79 -9.86
N TYR A 248 16.04 -11.13 -11.07
CA TYR A 248 16.95 -11.22 -12.22
C TYR A 248 17.66 -9.88 -12.45
N ASP A 249 16.91 -8.78 -12.54
CA ASP A 249 17.48 -7.46 -12.83
C ASP A 249 18.47 -6.99 -11.74
N LEU A 250 18.13 -7.17 -10.47
CA LEU A 250 19.01 -6.80 -9.36
C LEU A 250 20.29 -7.66 -9.32
N LEU A 251 20.18 -8.97 -9.53
CA LEU A 251 21.33 -9.87 -9.30
C LEU A 251 22.21 -10.05 -10.53
N THR A 252 21.63 -10.08 -11.72
CA THR A 252 22.33 -10.46 -12.95
C THR A 252 22.58 -9.29 -13.90
N ASN A 253 21.62 -8.37 -14.01
CA ASN A 253 21.67 -7.32 -15.02
C ASN A 253 22.75 -6.27 -14.71
N LYS A 254 23.30 -5.65 -15.77
CA LYS A 254 24.38 -4.68 -15.68
C LYS A 254 23.92 -3.42 -14.94
N GLU A 255 22.74 -2.91 -15.27
CA GLU A 255 22.14 -1.75 -14.61
C GLU A 255 22.02 -1.94 -13.10
N GLY A 256 21.58 -3.12 -12.66
CA GLY A 256 21.48 -3.46 -11.25
C GLY A 256 22.85 -3.48 -10.58
N LYS A 257 23.85 -4.11 -11.22
CA LYS A 257 25.22 -4.20 -10.71
C LYS A 257 25.91 -2.84 -10.57
N GLU A 258 25.62 -1.90 -11.48
CA GLU A 258 26.23 -0.57 -11.48
C GLU A 258 25.52 0.40 -10.52
N SER A 259 24.22 0.24 -10.31
CA SER A 259 23.43 1.19 -9.50
C SER A 259 23.50 0.93 -8.00
N LEU A 260 23.81 -0.31 -7.57
CA LEU A 260 23.67 -0.74 -6.18
C LEU A 260 24.79 -1.67 -5.70
N PRO A 261 25.29 -1.51 -4.47
CA PRO A 261 26.22 -2.46 -3.85
C PRO A 261 25.61 -3.87 -3.77
N PHE A 262 26.43 -4.91 -3.92
CA PHE A 262 25.96 -6.31 -3.92
C PHE A 262 25.15 -6.68 -2.68
N ALA A 263 25.60 -6.28 -1.49
CA ALA A 263 24.90 -6.56 -0.23
C ALA A 263 23.47 -5.98 -0.21
N ILE A 264 23.29 -4.77 -0.73
CA ILE A 264 21.98 -4.11 -0.81
C ILE A 264 21.07 -4.84 -1.80
N ARG A 265 21.59 -5.27 -2.95
CA ARG A 265 20.83 -6.01 -3.96
C ARG A 265 20.30 -7.33 -3.39
N PHE A 266 21.17 -8.08 -2.70
CA PHE A 266 20.77 -9.33 -2.05
C PHE A 266 19.75 -9.10 -0.94
N PHE A 267 19.97 -8.09 -0.10
CA PHE A 267 19.06 -7.73 0.98
C PHE A 267 17.66 -7.31 0.45
N TRP A 268 17.62 -6.54 -0.64
CA TRP A 268 16.36 -6.15 -1.28
C TRP A 268 15.59 -7.35 -1.85
N VAL A 269 16.28 -8.27 -2.52
CA VAL A 269 15.67 -9.53 -2.99
C VAL A 269 15.08 -10.29 -1.81
N PHE A 270 15.81 -10.42 -0.70
CA PHE A 270 15.30 -11.07 0.50
C PHE A 270 14.03 -10.39 1.04
N MET A 271 14.02 -9.06 1.19
CA MET A 271 12.85 -8.31 1.67
C MET A 271 11.62 -8.49 0.75
N ILE A 272 11.83 -8.41 -0.56
CA ILE A 272 10.76 -8.58 -1.56
C ILE A 272 10.12 -9.98 -1.44
N TRP A 273 10.94 -11.03 -1.38
CA TRP A 273 10.42 -12.40 -1.27
C TRP A 273 9.80 -12.68 0.10
N ALA A 274 10.33 -12.09 1.19
CA ALA A 274 9.74 -12.21 2.51
C ALA A 274 8.30 -11.68 2.54
N VAL A 275 8.01 -10.58 1.84
CA VAL A 275 6.65 -10.05 1.69
C VAL A 275 5.75 -10.99 0.88
N ILE A 276 6.25 -11.59 -0.20
CA ILE A 276 5.48 -12.55 -1.00
C ILE A 276 5.16 -13.80 -0.19
N PHE A 277 6.14 -14.40 0.49
CA PHE A 277 5.90 -15.58 1.32
C PHE A 277 5.02 -15.27 2.53
N GLY A 278 5.17 -14.09 3.12
CA GLY A 278 4.30 -13.60 4.18
C GLY A 278 2.82 -13.50 3.77
N SER A 279 2.52 -13.42 2.47
CA SER A 279 1.15 -13.37 1.96
C SER A 279 0.46 -14.74 1.84
N ILE A 280 1.18 -15.86 2.00
CA ILE A 280 0.65 -17.22 1.84
C ILE A 280 -0.57 -17.50 2.73
N PRO A 281 -0.57 -17.18 4.04
CA PRO A 281 -1.74 -17.43 4.88
C PRO A 281 -3.00 -16.75 4.34
N GLU A 282 -2.87 -15.51 3.89
CA GLU A 282 -3.99 -14.74 3.34
C GLU A 282 -4.47 -15.29 1.99
N ILE A 283 -3.55 -15.81 1.17
CA ILE A 283 -3.92 -16.51 -0.08
C ILE A 283 -4.79 -17.74 0.24
N ILE A 284 -4.49 -18.48 1.30
CA ILE A 284 -5.27 -19.64 1.73
C ILE A 284 -6.67 -19.20 2.17
N THR A 285 -6.77 -18.16 3.00
CA THR A 285 -8.06 -17.57 3.40
C THR A 285 -8.90 -17.16 2.19
N CYS A 286 -8.30 -16.42 1.25
CA CYS A 286 -8.99 -15.97 0.05
C CYS A 286 -9.48 -17.14 -0.82
N LYS A 287 -8.70 -18.22 -0.94
CA LYS A 287 -9.15 -19.42 -1.67
C LYS A 287 -10.38 -20.05 -1.03
N GLY A 288 -10.41 -20.16 0.30
CA GLY A 288 -11.57 -20.67 1.03
C GLY A 288 -12.84 -19.83 0.79
N ILE A 289 -12.72 -18.50 0.79
CA ILE A 289 -13.83 -17.59 0.46
C ILE A 289 -14.38 -17.86 -0.95
N LEU A 290 -13.50 -18.07 -1.93
CA LEU A 290 -13.91 -18.33 -3.32
C LEU A 290 -14.58 -19.70 -3.47
N GLU A 291 -14.05 -20.73 -2.82
CA GLU A 291 -14.66 -22.07 -2.81
C GLU A 291 -16.08 -22.03 -2.23
N GLU A 292 -16.26 -21.38 -1.07
CA GLU A 292 -17.57 -21.21 -0.45
C GLU A 292 -18.54 -20.44 -1.35
N PHE A 293 -18.08 -19.36 -1.99
CA PHE A 293 -18.90 -18.56 -2.89
C PHE A 293 -19.38 -19.36 -4.11
N MET A 294 -18.50 -20.17 -4.71
CA MET A 294 -18.84 -21.03 -5.84
C MET A 294 -19.84 -22.13 -5.46
N THR A 295 -19.68 -22.74 -4.27
CA THR A 295 -20.62 -23.77 -3.79
C THR A 295 -22.02 -23.20 -3.55
N ARG A 296 -22.13 -22.04 -2.89
CA ARG A 296 -23.43 -21.38 -2.65
C ARG A 296 -24.14 -21.00 -3.95
N GLY A 297 -23.40 -20.56 -4.96
CA GLY A 297 -23.96 -20.27 -6.28
C GLY A 297 -24.56 -21.51 -6.95
N ALA A 298 -23.86 -22.65 -6.89
CA ALA A 298 -24.33 -23.90 -7.47
C ALA A 298 -25.60 -24.45 -6.76
N GLU A 299 -25.74 -24.23 -5.45
CA GLU A 299 -26.93 -24.65 -4.70
C GLU A 299 -28.17 -23.81 -4.99
N GLN A 300 -28.02 -22.55 -5.43
CA GLN A 300 -29.15 -21.68 -5.79
C GLN A 300 -29.70 -21.95 -7.20
N GLU A 301 -28.95 -22.67 -8.03
CA GLU A 301 -29.35 -23.05 -9.40
C GLU A 301 -30.07 -24.42 -9.48
N LEU A 302 -30.14 -25.16 -8.37
CA LEU A 302 -30.82 -26.46 -8.23
C LEU A 302 -32.20 -26.33 -7.57
#